data_AF-A0A965ZTD9-F1
#
_entry.id   AF-A0A965ZTD9-F1
#
_cell.length_a   1.000
_cell.length_b   1.000
_cell.length_c   1.000
_cell.angle_alpha   90.00
_cell.angle_beta   90.00
_cell.angle_gamma   90.00
#
_symmetry.space_group_name_H-M   'P 1'
#
loop_
_entity.id
_entity.type
_entity.pdbx_description
1 polymer ?
#
loop_
_entity_poly.entity_id
_entity_poly.type
_entity_poly.pdbx_seq_one_letter_code
_entity_poly.pdbx_strand_id
1 'polypeptide(L)'
;MNRRELIRHLESNGCALSREGSRHSWWHNPSLNKRSAVPRHREINEHLARKICRDFAFLYLLKNRPSVLALKQPYRSRFPQIS
;
A
#
# COMPACT_ATOMS: atom_id res chain seq x y z
N MET A 1 13.85 1.45 -5.13
CA MET A 1 12.56 1.90 -5.71
C MET A 1 12.38 3.40 -5.51
N ASN A 2 11.82 4.11 -6.49
CA ASN A 2 11.57 5.55 -6.35
C ASN A 2 10.34 5.80 -5.47
N ARG A 3 10.43 6.75 -4.52
CA ARG A 3 9.29 7.13 -3.64
C ARG A 3 8.01 7.45 -4.43
N ARG A 4 8.14 8.11 -5.59
CA ARG A 4 7.02 8.47 -6.45
C ARG A 4 6.24 7.26 -6.95
N GLU A 5 6.92 6.17 -7.29
CA GLU A 5 6.28 4.93 -7.74
C GLU A 5 5.51 4.26 -6.61
N LEU A 6 6.10 4.24 -5.39
CA LEU A 6 5.42 3.73 -4.21
C LEU A 6 4.15 4.52 -3.91
N ILE A 7 4.23 5.86 -3.92
CA ILE A 7 3.07 6.73 -3.66
C ILE A 7 1.97 6.50 -4.69
N ARG A 8 2.30 6.47 -5.99
CA ARG A 8 1.31 6.17 -7.04
C ARG A 8 0.64 4.83 -6.82
N HIS A 9 1.39 3.81 -6.38
CA HIS A 9 0.84 2.50 -6.07
C HIS A 9 -0.09 2.56 -4.85
N LEU A 10 0.30 3.27 -3.79
CA LEU A 10 -0.54 3.48 -2.60
C LEU A 10 -1.85 4.19 -2.96
N GLU A 11 -1.78 5.29 -3.71
CA GLU A 11 -2.96 6.05 -4.18
C GLU A 11 -3.87 5.19 -5.06
N SER A 12 -3.30 4.41 -5.99
CA SER A 12 -4.07 3.51 -6.87
C SER A 12 -4.79 2.40 -6.11
N ASN A 13 -4.30 2.03 -4.92
CA ASN A 13 -4.94 1.05 -4.04
C ASN A 13 -5.87 1.70 -3.00
N GLY A 14 -6.14 3.01 -3.11
CA GLY A 14 -7.02 3.72 -2.19
C GLY A 14 -6.41 4.02 -0.81
N CYS A 15 -5.09 3.97 -0.66
CA CYS A 15 -4.43 4.47 0.54
C CYS A 15 -4.48 6.00 0.56
N ALA A 16 -4.77 6.57 1.72
CA ALA A 16 -4.77 8.00 1.96
C ALA A 16 -3.63 8.40 2.90
N LEU A 17 -3.16 9.64 2.74
CA LEU A 17 -2.23 10.25 3.67
C LEU A 17 -2.99 10.66 4.94
N SER A 18 -2.66 10.03 6.07
CA SER A 18 -3.28 10.32 7.36
C SER A 18 -2.68 11.57 8.01
N ARG A 19 -1.34 11.63 8.10
CA ARG A 19 -0.63 12.77 8.68
C ARG A 19 0.78 12.88 8.12
N GLU A 20 1.25 14.10 7.94
CA GLU A 20 2.63 14.39 7.57
C GLU A 20 3.49 14.51 8.84
N GLY A 21 4.47 13.63 9.00
CA GLY A 21 5.49 13.79 10.03
C GLY A 21 6.76 14.45 9.48
N SER A 22 7.67 14.88 10.36
CA SER A 22 8.89 15.60 9.99
C SER A 22 9.85 14.73 9.14
N ARG A 23 9.95 13.43 9.43
CA ARG A 23 10.86 12.48 8.74
C ARG A 23 10.14 11.45 7.87
N HIS A 24 8.89 11.12 8.19
CA HIS A 24 8.09 10.13 7.50
C HIS A 24 6.63 10.60 7.43
N SER A 25 5.95 10.23 6.36
CA SER A 25 4.53 10.50 6.14
C SER A 25 3.74 9.26 6.54
N TRP A 26 2.65 9.42 7.30
CA TRP A 26 1.79 8.31 7.72
C TRP A 26 0.72 8.06 6.68
N TRP A 27 0.72 6.86 6.13
CA TRP A 27 -0.29 6.40 5.19
C TRP A 27 -1.20 5.39 5.87
N HIS A 28 -2.49 5.50 5.58
CA HIS A 28 -3.48 4.53 6.04
C HIS A 28 -4.31 4.04 4.86
N ASN A 29 -4.64 2.75 4.89
CA ASN A 29 -5.57 2.15 3.96
C ASN A 29 -6.91 1.95 4.71
N PRO A 30 -7.96 2.71 4.38
CA PRO A 30 -9.27 2.55 5.02
C PRO A 30 -9.91 1.19 4.69
N SER A 31 -9.65 0.62 3.53
CA SER A 31 -10.22 -0.68 3.11
C SER A 31 -9.68 -1.86 3.90
N LEU A 32 -8.42 -1.78 4.34
CA LEU A 32 -7.76 -2.84 5.13
C LEU A 32 -7.61 -2.47 6.62
N ASN A 33 -7.98 -1.25 7.00
CA ASN A 33 -7.74 -0.65 8.31
C ASN A 33 -6.28 -0.78 8.78
N LYS A 34 -5.33 -0.65 7.84
CA LYS A 34 -3.89 -0.75 8.11
C LYS A 34 -3.21 0.59 7.97
N ARG A 35 -2.11 0.78 8.69
CA ARG A 35 -1.31 2.01 8.68
C ARG A 35 0.17 1.68 8.62
N SER A 36 0.92 2.45 7.82
CA SER A 36 2.38 2.34 7.73
C SER A 36 3.03 3.70 7.55
N ALA A 37 4.26 3.83 8.02
CA ALA A 37 5.08 5.02 7.83
C ALA A 37 5.87 4.91 6.52
N VAL A 38 5.73 5.90 5.64
CA VAL A 38 6.47 6.01 4.37
C VAL A 38 7.54 7.09 4.53
N PRO A 39 8.83 6.76 4.35
CA PRO A 39 9.90 7.76 4.45
C PRO A 39 9.82 8.79 3.33
N ARG A 40 10.28 10.02 3.61
CA ARG A 40 10.22 11.15 2.65
C ARG A 40 11.38 11.22 1.66
N HIS A 41 12.45 10.46 1.85
CA HIS A 41 13.59 10.46 0.94
C HIS A 41 13.22 9.90 -0.44
N ARG A 42 13.96 10.33 -1.47
CA ARG A 42 13.67 9.99 -2.87
C ARG A 42 13.91 8.51 -3.17
N GLU A 43 14.95 7.93 -2.57
CA GLU A 43 15.38 6.56 -2.79
C GLU A 43 14.95 5.64 -1.65
N ILE A 44 13.95 4.81 -1.89
CA ILE A 44 13.47 3.85 -0.89
C ILE A 44 14.17 2.52 -1.13
N ASN A 45 14.78 2.00 -0.07
CA ASN A 45 15.37 0.66 -0.06
C ASN A 45 14.29 -0.37 -0.41
N GLU A 46 14.59 -1.27 -1.34
CA GLU A 46 13.65 -2.29 -1.82
C GLU A 46 13.15 -3.20 -0.70
N HIS A 47 13.99 -3.51 0.29
CA HIS A 47 13.58 -4.29 1.45
C HIS A 47 12.49 -3.58 2.26
N LEU A 48 12.61 -2.26 2.41
CA LEU A 48 11.62 -1.46 3.11
C LEU A 48 10.32 -1.35 2.30
N ALA A 49 10.42 -1.08 1.00
CA ALA A 49 9.25 -1.04 0.12
C ALA A 49 8.50 -2.39 0.13
N ARG A 50 9.23 -3.51 0.08
CA ARG A 50 8.65 -4.85 0.17
C ARG A 50 7.94 -5.09 1.50
N LYS A 51 8.51 -4.60 2.60
CA LYS A 51 7.87 -4.68 3.93
C LYS A 51 6.58 -3.87 3.96
N ILE A 52 6.60 -2.62 3.50
CA ILE A 52 5.41 -1.76 3.44
C ILE A 52 4.30 -2.40 2.59
N CYS A 53 4.63 -2.94 1.42
CA CYS A 53 3.63 -3.62 0.60
C CYS A 53 3.11 -4.91 1.24
N ARG A 54 3.94 -5.68 1.94
CA ARG A 54 3.47 -6.83 2.74
C ARG A 54 2.53 -6.38 3.85
N ASP A 55 2.85 -5.28 4.54
CA ASP A 55 2.00 -4.74 5.60
C ASP A 55 0.61 -4.42 5.04
N PHE A 56 0.55 -3.74 3.88
CA PHE A 56 -0.71 -3.47 3.19
C PHE A 56 -1.29 -4.65 2.39
N ALA A 57 -0.72 -5.86 2.50
CA ALA A 57 -1.09 -7.04 1.72
C ALA A 57 -1.16 -6.79 0.19
N PHE A 58 -0.40 -5.79 -0.30
CA PHE A 58 -0.27 -5.53 -1.71
C PHE A 58 0.63 -6.56 -2.35
N LEU A 59 0.19 -7.06 -3.49
CA LEU A 59 1.02 -7.83 -4.38
C LEU A 59 2.03 -6.87 -4.98
N TYR A 60 3.23 -6.90 -4.41
CA TYR A 60 4.36 -6.12 -4.91
C TYR A 60 4.48 -6.38 -6.41
N LEU A 61 4.55 -5.30 -7.20
CA LEU A 61 5.00 -5.35 -8.58
C LEU A 61 6.43 -5.87 -8.60
N LEU A 62 6.58 -7.19 -8.51
CA LEU A 62 7.71 -7.87 -9.09
C LEU A 62 7.58 -7.59 -10.59
N LYS A 63 8.30 -6.59 -11.08
CA LYS A 63 8.88 -6.72 -12.41
C LYS A 63 9.60 -8.08 -12.38
N ASN A 64 8.98 -9.10 -12.99
CA ASN A 64 9.27 -10.54 -12.91
C ASN A 64 8.54 -11.37 -11.83
N ARG A 65 7.22 -11.53 -11.94
CA ARG A 65 6.61 -12.87 -11.81
C ARG A 65 5.91 -13.26 -13.11
N PRO A 66 6.23 -14.40 -13.73
CA PRO A 66 5.35 -14.97 -14.73
C PRO A 66 4.08 -15.51 -14.03
N SER A 67 2.93 -15.24 -14.67
CA SER A 67 1.77 -16.14 -14.79
C SER A 67 0.95 -16.58 -13.57
N VAL A 68 0.86 -15.81 -12.47
CA VAL A 68 -0.15 -16.11 -11.43
C VAL A 68 -0.74 -14.85 -10.83
N LEU A 69 -1.69 -14.17 -11.49
CA LEU A 69 -2.70 -13.32 -10.83
C LEU A 69 -3.78 -12.82 -11.80
N ALA A 70 -4.43 -13.78 -12.44
CA ALA A 70 -5.84 -13.63 -12.83
C ALA A 70 -6.72 -13.84 -11.58
N LEU A 71 -6.71 -12.92 -10.61
CA LEU A 71 -7.78 -12.83 -9.61
C LEU A 71 -8.00 -11.36 -9.27
N LYS A 72 -8.63 -10.70 -10.24
CA LYS A 72 -9.40 -9.48 -10.09
C LYS A 72 -10.62 -9.83 -9.22
N GLN A 73 -10.67 -9.39 -7.96
CA GLN A 73 -11.96 -9.22 -7.28
C GLN A 73 -11.96 -7.92 -6.44
N PRO A 74 -12.92 -7.01 -6.67
CA PRO A 74 -13.08 -5.81 -5.85
C PRO A 74 -13.68 -6.20 -4.50
N TYR A 75 -13.00 -5.84 -3.39
CA TYR A 75 -13.61 -5.91 -2.06
C TYR A 75 -14.73 -4.87 -1.97
N ARG A 76 -15.93 -5.29 -2.36
CA ARG A 76 -17.18 -4.59 -2.11
C ARG A 76 -17.57 -4.83 -0.66
N SER A 77 -17.49 -3.77 0.13
CA SER A 77 -18.04 -3.64 1.48
C SER A 77 -19.39 -4.34 1.62
N ARG A 78 -19.48 -5.30 2.54
CA ARG A 78 -20.74 -5.82 3.08
C ARG A 78 -20.56 -6.05 4.58
N PHE A 79 -20.78 -5.00 5.36
CA PHE A 79 -21.05 -5.14 6.79
C PHE A 79 -22.44 -5.80 6.94
N PRO A 80 -22.59 -6.91 7.66
CA PRO A 80 -23.90 -7.32 8.14
C PRO A 80 -24.23 -6.48 9.38
N GLN A 81 -25.35 -5.75 9.33
CA GLN A 81 -25.97 -5.23 10.54
C GLN A 81 -26.53 -6.43 11.30
N ILE A 82 -26.11 -6.60 12.56
CA ILE A 82 -26.69 -7.57 13.47
C ILE A 82 -27.39 -6.78 14.58
N SER A 83 -28.71 -7.03 14.59
CA SER A 83 -29.75 -6.82 15.60
C SER A 83 -30.16 -5.42 16.01
#